data_AF-A0A1S2NVF3-F1
#
_entry.id   AF-A0A1S2NVF3-F1
#
_cell.length_a   1.000
_cell.length_b   1.000
_cell.length_c   1.000
_cell.angle_alpha   90.00
_cell.angle_beta   90.00
_cell.angle_gamma   90.00
#
_symmetry.space_group_name_H-M   'P 1'
#
loop_
_entity.id
_entity.type
_entity.pdbx_description
1 polymer ?
#
loop_
_entity_poly.entity_id
_entity_poly.type
_entity_poly.pdbx_seq_one_letter_code
_entity_poly.pdbx_strand_id
1 'polypeptide(L)'
;MMIRHVGKLRRAGAAAVLAAALAVSVTACNSDSDAKKPAKAASESPAGNNDKGDGGKTLPDTSKVIATLKGSDAGIEMVLHSVTRDEGGFVTVSGEIKNASGKRYTTPIQWSGQEQAVAGAGRSFAAMTLVDSKEKKRYYVLRDTDDRPLTTSKYDSSLQADESLPFFAQFPAPPEGTTKVDLQFPGFPNAPIEIS
;
A
#
# COMPACT_ATOMS: atom_id res chain seq x y z
N MET A 1 20.34 -39.52 -57.09
CA MET A 1 20.99 -39.10 -55.82
C MET A 1 19.90 -38.49 -54.95
N MET A 2 19.58 -38.90 -53.72
CA MET A 2 20.26 -39.70 -52.71
C MET A 2 19.24 -40.62 -52.03
N ILE A 3 19.66 -41.85 -51.76
CA ILE A 3 19.00 -42.79 -50.86
C ILE A 3 19.30 -42.35 -49.43
N ARG A 4 18.26 -42.23 -48.58
CA ARG A 4 18.42 -42.40 -47.12
C ARG A 4 17.19 -43.08 -46.53
N HIS A 5 17.27 -44.40 -46.37
CA HIS A 5 16.54 -45.11 -45.32
C HIS A 5 17.24 -44.86 -44.00
N VAL A 6 16.50 -44.46 -42.96
CA VAL A 6 16.96 -44.58 -41.57
C VAL A 6 15.85 -45.28 -40.79
N GLY A 7 16.23 -46.40 -40.20
CA GLY A 7 15.36 -47.43 -39.66
C GLY A 7 14.66 -47.04 -38.35
N LYS A 8 13.54 -47.72 -38.13
CA LYS A 8 12.85 -47.80 -36.84
C LYS A 8 13.78 -48.41 -35.80
N LEU A 9 13.91 -47.76 -34.65
CA LEU A 9 14.27 -48.44 -33.40
C LEU A 9 13.20 -48.15 -32.35
N ARG A 10 12.39 -49.17 -32.08
CA ARG A 10 11.53 -49.25 -30.90
C ARG A 10 12.42 -49.52 -29.70
N ARG A 11 12.32 -48.74 -28.63
CA ARG A 11 12.58 -49.21 -27.27
C ARG A 11 11.51 -48.68 -26.33
N ALA A 12 10.93 -49.64 -25.62
CA ALA A 12 9.87 -49.52 -24.65
C ALA A 12 10.45 -49.27 -23.24
N GLY A 13 9.57 -48.84 -22.34
CA GLY A 13 9.75 -48.84 -20.88
C GLY A 13 10.06 -47.45 -20.32
N ALA A 14 9.44 -46.95 -19.26
CA ALA A 14 8.38 -47.47 -18.40
C ALA A 14 7.71 -46.26 -17.72
N ALA A 15 6.42 -46.38 -17.41
CA ALA A 15 5.67 -45.43 -16.60
C ALA A 15 6.02 -45.59 -15.12
N ALA A 16 6.11 -44.48 -14.39
CA ALA A 16 6.00 -44.47 -12.93
C ALA A 16 5.24 -43.20 -12.50
N VAL A 17 3.99 -43.40 -12.10
CA VAL A 17 3.17 -42.41 -11.39
C VAL A 17 3.41 -42.63 -9.90
N LEU A 18 3.80 -41.58 -9.17
CA LEU A 18 3.81 -41.59 -7.71
C LEU A 18 3.01 -40.36 -7.24
N ALA A 19 1.76 -40.63 -6.87
CA ALA A 19 0.93 -39.75 -6.08
C ALA A 19 1.21 -40.03 -4.59
N ALA A 20 1.47 -38.99 -3.82
CA ALA A 20 1.44 -39.06 -2.36
C ALA A 20 0.64 -37.86 -1.84
N ALA A 21 -0.60 -38.13 -1.45
CA ALA A 21 -1.42 -37.23 -0.66
C ALA A 21 -1.17 -37.55 0.82
N LEU A 22 -0.78 -36.55 1.61
CA LEU A 22 -0.87 -36.61 3.06
C LEU A 22 -1.77 -35.46 3.52
N ALA A 23 -2.95 -35.82 4.03
CA ALA A 23 -3.81 -34.95 4.82
C ALA A 23 -3.74 -35.43 6.27
N VAL A 24 -3.40 -34.53 7.20
CA VAL A 24 -3.67 -34.71 8.63
C VAL A 24 -4.27 -33.41 9.16
N SER A 25 -5.50 -33.55 9.62
CA SER A 25 -6.32 -32.58 10.32
C SER A 25 -5.96 -32.51 11.80
N VAL A 26 -5.87 -31.30 12.37
CA VAL A 26 -6.01 -31.10 13.82
C VAL A 26 -7.30 -30.35 14.10
N THR A 27 -8.26 -31.09 14.67
CA THR A 27 -9.45 -30.57 15.31
C THR A 27 -9.07 -30.09 16.71
N ALA A 28 -9.11 -28.78 16.95
CA ALA A 28 -9.14 -28.23 18.30
C ALA A 28 -10.60 -27.87 18.64
N CYS A 29 -11.22 -28.76 19.41
CA CYS A 29 -12.49 -28.53 20.08
C CYS A 29 -12.19 -28.60 21.58
N ASN A 30 -12.49 -27.54 22.34
CA ASN A 30 -13.22 -27.60 23.62
C ASN A 30 -13.20 -26.23 24.32
N SER A 31 -14.34 -25.57 24.40
CA SER A 31 -15.03 -25.36 25.69
C SER A 31 -16.33 -24.61 25.47
N ASP A 32 -17.38 -25.32 25.84
CA ASP A 32 -18.75 -24.91 26.09
C ASP A 32 -18.82 -23.65 26.96
N SER A 33 -19.70 -22.69 26.63
CA SER A 33 -20.52 -21.89 27.56
C SER A 33 -21.36 -20.85 26.82
N ASP A 34 -22.67 -21.05 26.93
CA ASP A 34 -23.74 -20.07 26.99
C ASP A 34 -24.12 -19.23 25.75
N ALA A 35 -25.29 -19.61 25.23
CA ALA A 35 -26.14 -18.79 24.40
C ALA A 35 -26.57 -17.51 25.14
N LYS A 36 -26.21 -16.34 24.60
CA LYS A 36 -27.03 -15.14 24.74
C LYS A 36 -26.88 -14.22 23.52
N LYS A 37 -27.97 -14.16 22.76
CA LYS A 37 -28.28 -13.18 21.71
C LYS A 37 -27.93 -11.76 22.15
N PRO A 38 -27.18 -10.94 21.38
CA PRO A 38 -27.15 -9.52 21.63
C PRO A 38 -28.36 -8.86 20.97
N ALA A 39 -29.12 -8.15 21.80
CA ALA A 39 -30.16 -7.24 21.38
C ALA A 39 -29.54 -6.00 20.73
N LYS A 40 -30.36 -5.40 19.87
CA LYS A 40 -30.12 -4.20 19.07
C LYS A 40 -29.90 -2.96 19.94
N ALA A 41 -28.87 -2.19 19.56
CA ALA A 41 -28.67 -0.73 19.64
C ALA A 41 -29.03 0.04 20.93
N ALA A 42 -28.04 0.74 21.47
CA ALA A 42 -28.16 2.14 21.87
C ALA A 42 -26.78 2.81 21.88
N SER A 43 -26.67 3.97 21.23
CA SER A 43 -25.58 4.92 21.43
C SER A 43 -25.64 5.47 22.85
N GLU A 44 -24.54 5.38 23.59
CA GLU A 44 -24.29 6.24 24.74
C GLU A 44 -22.83 6.68 24.68
N SER A 45 -22.62 7.97 24.41
CA SER A 45 -21.36 8.66 24.64
C SER A 45 -21.20 8.88 26.15
N PRO A 46 -20.03 8.62 26.75
CA PRO A 46 -19.64 9.29 27.97
C PRO A 46 -18.76 10.49 27.61
N ALA A 47 -19.30 11.69 27.80
CA ALA A 47 -18.48 12.88 27.93
C ALA A 47 -17.87 12.92 29.33
N GLY A 48 -16.54 13.00 29.38
CA GLY A 48 -15.77 13.67 30.42
C GLY A 48 -15.44 12.87 31.68
N ASN A 49 -14.17 12.45 31.80
CA ASN A 49 -13.28 13.10 32.76
C ASN A 49 -11.80 12.85 32.43
N ASN A 50 -10.98 13.87 32.70
CA ASN A 50 -9.54 13.90 32.49
C ASN A 50 -8.82 12.77 33.25
N ASP A 51 -8.04 11.96 32.54
CA ASP A 51 -6.83 11.37 33.11
C ASP A 51 -5.73 11.30 32.04
N LYS A 52 -4.51 11.62 32.46
CA LYS A 52 -3.29 11.58 31.62
C LYS A 52 -2.96 10.12 31.35
N GLY A 53 -3.39 9.62 30.19
CA GLY A 53 -2.82 8.44 29.56
C GLY A 53 -2.01 8.87 28.34
N ASP A 54 -0.70 8.63 28.37
CA ASP A 54 0.15 8.60 27.17
C ASP A 54 -0.27 7.38 26.33
N GLY A 55 -1.45 7.50 25.70
CA GLY A 55 -1.96 6.56 24.72
C GLY A 55 -1.23 6.85 23.41
N GLY A 56 -0.32 5.94 23.05
CA GLY A 56 0.50 6.03 21.84
C GLY A 56 -0.30 6.56 20.65
N LYS A 57 0.32 7.49 19.91
CA LYS A 57 -0.25 8.14 18.73
C LYS A 57 -0.50 7.08 17.65
N THR A 58 -1.65 6.40 17.70
CA THR A 58 -2.05 5.38 16.71
C THR A 58 -2.61 5.98 15.42
N LEU A 59 -2.70 7.31 15.34
CA LEU A 59 -3.10 8.03 14.13
C LEU A 59 -1.95 8.95 13.68
N PRO A 60 -1.70 9.07 12.37
CA PRO A 60 -0.70 10.00 11.85
C PRO A 60 -1.09 11.43 12.27
N ASP A 61 -0.12 12.16 12.81
CA ASP A 61 -0.31 13.56 13.20
C ASP A 61 -0.44 14.42 11.95
N THR A 62 -1.69 14.76 11.58
CA THR A 62 -2.01 15.61 10.44
C THR A 62 -1.85 17.11 10.73
N SER A 63 -1.53 17.49 11.98
CA SER A 63 -1.31 18.90 12.34
C SER A 63 0.06 19.41 11.89
N LYS A 64 1.02 18.50 11.68
CA LYS A 64 2.35 18.83 11.17
C LYS A 64 2.32 18.91 9.65
N VAL A 65 2.95 19.92 9.08
CA VAL A 65 3.21 20.02 7.64
C VAL A 65 4.72 20.01 7.44
N ILE A 66 5.23 18.96 6.78
CA ILE A 66 6.67 18.82 6.48
C ILE A 66 7.02 19.35 5.08
N ALA A 67 6.08 19.26 4.14
CA ALA A 67 6.24 19.80 2.80
C ALA A 67 4.88 20.03 2.13
N THR A 68 4.85 20.95 1.17
CA THR A 68 3.72 21.15 0.26
C THR A 68 4.25 21.17 -1.17
N LEU A 69 3.76 20.25 -2.00
CA LEU A 69 4.16 20.11 -3.40
C LEU A 69 3.02 20.56 -4.29
N LYS A 70 3.31 21.49 -5.19
CA LYS A 70 2.34 21.91 -6.21
C LYS A 70 2.33 20.88 -7.33
N GLY A 71 1.16 20.35 -7.65
CA GLY A 71 0.96 19.46 -8.78
C GLY A 71 1.13 20.18 -10.12
N SER A 72 1.29 19.40 -11.19
CA SER A 72 1.32 19.89 -12.57
C SER A 72 -0.02 20.50 -12.99
N ASP A 73 -1.12 19.99 -12.42
CA ASP A 73 -2.45 20.54 -12.60
C ASP A 73 -2.65 21.73 -11.65
N ALA A 74 -3.08 22.87 -12.21
CA ALA A 74 -3.22 24.11 -11.45
C ALA A 74 -4.25 23.97 -10.30
N GLY A 75 -3.79 24.27 -9.08
CA GLY A 75 -4.59 24.23 -7.86
C GLY A 75 -4.67 22.85 -7.19
N ILE A 76 -3.91 21.85 -7.67
CA ILE A 76 -3.77 20.57 -6.97
C ILE A 76 -2.48 20.59 -6.16
N GLU A 77 -2.57 20.26 -4.89
CA GLU A 77 -1.43 20.31 -3.96
C GLU A 77 -1.33 18.99 -3.19
N MET A 78 -0.11 18.51 -2.96
CA MET A 78 0.16 17.40 -2.05
C MET A 78 0.78 17.98 -0.79
N VAL A 79 0.11 17.80 0.34
CA VAL A 79 0.62 18.18 1.66
C VAL A 79 1.14 16.92 2.34
N LEU A 80 2.40 16.93 2.74
CA LEU A 80 3.00 15.84 3.49
C LEU A 80 2.98 16.17 4.98
N HIS A 81 2.58 15.20 5.78
CA HIS A 81 2.48 15.33 7.24
C HIS A 81 3.59 14.58 7.95
N SER A 82 3.87 13.34 7.54
CA SER A 82 4.88 12.50 8.17
C SER A 82 5.54 11.53 7.19
N VAL A 83 6.79 11.19 7.52
CA VAL A 83 7.58 10.12 6.90
C VAL A 83 8.28 9.42 8.05
N THR A 84 7.80 8.25 8.44
CA THR A 84 8.23 7.59 9.68
C THR A 84 8.75 6.20 9.38
N ARG A 85 9.95 5.88 9.88
CA ARG A 85 10.46 4.51 9.90
C ARG A 85 9.84 3.76 11.08
N ASP A 86 9.35 2.56 10.80
CA ASP A 86 8.80 1.61 11.78
C ASP A 86 9.84 0.53 12.10
N GLU A 87 9.84 0.03 13.35
CA GLU A 87 10.71 -1.05 13.82
C GLU A 87 10.54 -2.37 13.03
N GLY A 88 9.39 -2.56 12.39
CA GLY A 88 9.09 -3.67 11.48
C GLY A 88 9.79 -3.61 10.13
N GLY A 89 10.63 -2.61 9.88
CA GLY A 89 11.42 -2.49 8.65
C GLY A 89 10.67 -1.81 7.51
N PHE A 90 9.76 -0.89 7.84
CA PHE A 90 8.96 -0.15 6.87
C PHE A 90 9.13 1.35 7.02
N VAL A 91 8.86 2.10 5.96
CA VAL A 91 8.68 3.55 6.01
C VAL A 91 7.28 3.88 5.55
N THR A 92 6.55 4.66 6.36
CA THR A 92 5.20 5.11 6.04
C THR A 92 5.21 6.60 5.76
N VAL A 93 4.74 6.99 4.57
CA VAL A 93 4.50 8.38 4.19
C VAL A 93 3.01 8.67 4.37
N SER A 94 2.67 9.75 5.07
CA SER A 94 1.28 10.19 5.25
C SER A 94 1.11 11.65 4.85
N GLY A 95 -0.02 11.97 4.27
CA GLY A 95 -0.31 13.28 3.70
C GLY A 95 -1.76 13.43 3.25
N GLU A 96 -2.02 14.46 2.46
CA GLU A 96 -3.27 14.66 1.75
C GLU A 96 -3.05 15.28 0.37
N ILE A 97 -3.95 14.99 -0.57
CA ILE A 97 -4.07 15.74 -1.82
C ILE A 97 -5.20 16.74 -1.69
N LYS A 98 -4.91 18.03 -1.83
CA LYS A 98 -5.88 19.11 -1.74
C LYS A 98 -6.24 19.64 -3.13
N ASN A 99 -7.54 19.81 -3.38
CA ASN A 99 -8.05 20.46 -4.58
C ASN A 99 -8.40 21.93 -4.32
N ALA A 100 -7.40 22.81 -4.36
CA ALA A 100 -7.57 24.26 -4.27
C ALA A 100 -7.88 24.93 -5.62
N SER A 101 -8.31 24.17 -6.63
CA SER A 101 -8.50 24.70 -8.00
C SER A 101 -9.84 25.44 -8.22
N GLY A 102 -10.72 25.46 -7.22
CA GLY A 102 -12.07 26.05 -7.28
C GLY A 102 -13.06 25.28 -8.17
N LYS A 103 -12.70 24.11 -8.68
CA LYS A 103 -13.55 23.26 -9.54
C LYS A 103 -13.32 21.78 -9.22
N ARG A 104 -14.21 20.91 -9.69
CA ARG A 104 -14.05 19.46 -9.57
C ARG A 104 -12.78 19.00 -10.29
N TYR A 105 -12.01 18.14 -9.64
CA TYR A 105 -10.81 17.50 -10.18
C TYR A 105 -11.03 15.99 -10.30
N THR A 106 -10.62 15.39 -11.42
CA THR A 106 -10.62 13.92 -11.59
C THR A 106 -9.22 13.39 -11.38
N THR A 107 -9.05 12.47 -10.43
CA THR A 107 -7.74 11.91 -10.10
C THR A 107 -7.18 11.08 -11.27
N PRO A 108 -5.90 11.28 -11.65
CA PRO A 108 -5.24 10.52 -12.70
C PRO A 108 -5.23 9.02 -12.40
N ILE A 109 -5.50 8.20 -13.41
CA ILE A 109 -5.39 6.73 -13.29
C ILE A 109 -3.94 6.29 -13.00
N GLN A 110 -2.98 7.11 -13.46
CA GLN A 110 -1.54 6.90 -13.32
C GLN A 110 -1.09 6.86 -11.86
N TRP A 111 -1.86 7.43 -10.91
CA TRP A 111 -1.57 7.34 -9.48
C TRP A 111 -1.57 5.90 -8.96
N SER A 112 -2.31 5.01 -9.63
CA SER A 112 -2.39 3.59 -9.27
C SER A 112 -1.20 2.77 -9.79
N GLY A 113 -0.31 3.37 -10.59
CA GLY A 113 0.81 2.70 -11.22
C GLY A 113 0.45 2.08 -12.58
N GLN A 114 1.47 1.63 -13.30
CA GLN A 114 1.33 1.02 -14.63
C GLN A 114 1.31 -0.50 -14.60
N GLU A 115 1.63 -1.11 -13.46
CA GLU A 115 1.66 -2.55 -13.34
C GLU A 115 0.24 -3.12 -13.27
N GLN A 116 -0.04 -4.10 -14.14
CA GLN A 116 -1.39 -4.60 -14.36
C GLN A 116 -2.04 -5.19 -13.09
N ALA A 117 -1.28 -5.96 -12.29
CA ALA A 117 -1.79 -6.55 -11.06
C ALA A 117 -2.21 -5.49 -10.04
N VAL A 118 -1.38 -4.46 -9.86
CA VAL A 118 -1.63 -3.35 -8.94
C VAL A 118 -2.76 -2.45 -9.41
N ALA A 119 -2.76 -2.08 -10.69
CA ALA A 119 -3.81 -1.24 -11.28
C ALA A 119 -5.17 -1.95 -11.26
N GLY A 120 -5.17 -3.29 -11.37
CA GLY A 120 -6.37 -4.13 -11.27
C GLY A 120 -7.02 -4.13 -9.88
N ALA A 121 -6.27 -3.83 -8.82
CA ALA A 121 -6.81 -3.69 -7.46
C ALA A 121 -7.67 -2.42 -7.27
N GLY A 122 -7.66 -1.51 -8.25
CA GLY A 122 -8.43 -0.27 -8.26
C GLY A 122 -7.57 0.96 -7.96
N ARG A 123 -8.25 2.10 -7.77
CA ARG A 123 -7.60 3.40 -7.51
C ARG A 123 -6.75 3.33 -6.24
N SER A 124 -5.49 3.72 -6.33
CA SER A 124 -4.53 3.71 -5.22
C SER A 124 -3.46 4.79 -5.42
N PHE A 125 -2.50 4.91 -4.49
CA PHE A 125 -1.29 5.73 -4.66
C PHE A 125 -0.04 4.87 -4.94
N ALA A 126 -0.21 3.68 -5.53
CA ALA A 126 0.88 2.72 -5.71
C ALA A 126 1.99 3.18 -6.67
N ALA A 127 1.75 4.21 -7.48
CA ALA A 127 2.79 4.81 -8.32
C ALA A 127 3.83 5.62 -7.54
N MET A 128 3.60 5.85 -6.25
CA MET A 128 4.53 6.56 -5.39
C MET A 128 5.81 5.73 -5.21
N THR A 129 6.95 6.39 -5.23
CA THR A 129 8.25 5.74 -5.00
C THR A 129 9.16 6.62 -4.15
N LEU A 130 10.06 5.97 -3.42
CA LEU A 130 11.15 6.62 -2.70
C LEU A 130 12.46 6.30 -3.42
N VAL A 131 13.30 7.31 -3.67
CA VAL A 131 14.61 7.11 -4.29
C VAL A 131 15.70 7.46 -3.29
N ASP A 132 16.54 6.47 -2.96
CA ASP A 132 17.79 6.68 -2.26
C ASP A 132 18.91 6.77 -3.29
N SER A 133 19.31 8.00 -3.58
CA SER A 133 20.36 8.29 -4.55
C SER A 133 21.75 7.83 -4.08
N LYS A 134 21.98 7.69 -2.76
CA LYS A 134 23.27 7.22 -2.22
C LYS A 134 23.43 5.72 -2.44
N GLU A 135 22.38 4.96 -2.13
CA GLU A 135 22.33 3.52 -2.34
C GLU A 135 21.96 3.12 -3.77
N LYS A 136 21.58 4.10 -4.61
CA LYS A 136 21.13 3.92 -6.00
C LYS A 136 19.92 2.97 -6.09
N LYS A 137 19.03 3.07 -5.10
CA LYS A 137 17.84 2.22 -4.99
C LYS A 137 16.58 3.05 -5.13
N ARG A 138 15.58 2.44 -5.78
CA ARG A 138 14.21 2.92 -5.80
C ARG A 138 13.34 1.91 -5.07
N TYR A 139 12.58 2.40 -4.10
CA TYR A 139 11.64 1.63 -3.30
C TYR A 139 10.22 1.92 -3.80
N TYR A 140 9.45 0.87 -4.01
CA TYR A 140 8.05 0.94 -4.43
C TYR A 140 7.14 0.67 -3.24
N VAL A 141 5.88 1.10 -3.35
CA VAL A 141 4.85 0.77 -2.35
C VAL A 141 4.76 -0.75 -2.19
N LEU A 142 4.71 -1.21 -0.94
CA LEU A 142 4.58 -2.63 -0.59
C LEU A 142 3.25 -3.20 -1.09
N ARG A 143 3.17 -4.53 -1.16
CA ARG A 143 1.97 -5.26 -1.55
C ARG A 143 1.66 -6.38 -0.59
N ASP A 144 0.39 -6.72 -0.49
CA ASP A 144 -0.04 -7.95 0.16
C ASP A 144 0.11 -9.16 -0.78
N THR A 145 -0.30 -10.33 -0.30
CA THR A 145 -0.23 -11.59 -1.06
C THR A 145 -1.17 -11.64 -2.27
N ASP A 146 -2.12 -10.71 -2.35
CA ASP A 146 -3.10 -10.59 -3.44
C ASP A 146 -2.75 -9.42 -4.40
N ASP A 147 -1.49 -8.98 -4.39
CA ASP A 147 -0.95 -7.86 -5.17
C ASP A 147 -1.60 -6.48 -4.88
N ARG A 148 -2.35 -6.35 -3.78
CA ARG A 148 -2.96 -5.07 -3.41
C ARG A 148 -1.90 -4.17 -2.76
N PRO A 149 -1.77 -2.91 -3.21
CA PRO A 149 -0.76 -2.01 -2.67
C PRO A 149 -1.12 -1.56 -1.25
N LEU A 150 -0.12 -1.48 -0.36
CA LEU A 150 -0.25 -1.01 1.01
C LEU A 150 -0.27 0.53 1.05
N THR A 151 -1.41 1.07 0.64
CA THR A 151 -1.66 2.51 0.51
C THR A 151 -3.15 2.79 0.58
N THR A 152 -3.53 4.04 0.81
CA THR A 152 -4.91 4.47 0.61
C THR A 152 -5.40 4.09 -0.79
N SER A 153 -6.49 3.34 -0.81
CA SER A 153 -7.03 2.73 -2.03
C SER A 153 -8.55 2.85 -2.06
N LYS A 154 -9.16 2.62 -3.22
CA LYS A 154 -10.62 2.70 -3.46
C LYS A 154 -11.24 4.06 -3.12
N TYR A 155 -10.44 5.13 -3.22
CA TYR A 155 -10.93 6.50 -3.10
C TYR A 155 -11.75 6.90 -4.34
N ASP A 156 -12.60 7.91 -4.19
CA ASP A 156 -13.39 8.42 -5.30
C ASP A 156 -12.48 9.02 -6.39
N SER A 157 -12.82 8.74 -7.64
CA SER A 157 -12.20 9.35 -8.80
C SER A 157 -12.30 10.88 -8.85
N SER A 158 -13.24 11.48 -8.14
CA SER A 158 -13.58 12.89 -8.22
C SER A 158 -13.39 13.59 -6.87
N LEU A 159 -12.50 14.58 -6.82
CA LEU A 159 -12.43 15.54 -5.73
C LEU A 159 -13.25 16.78 -6.08
N GLN A 160 -14.19 17.19 -5.23
CA GLN A 160 -14.88 18.47 -5.33
C GLN A 160 -13.91 19.64 -5.08
N ALA A 161 -14.36 20.85 -5.38
CA ALA A 161 -13.61 22.06 -5.03
C ALA A 161 -13.37 22.10 -3.51
N ASP A 162 -12.15 22.46 -3.11
CA ASP A 162 -11.68 22.59 -1.73
C ASP A 162 -11.69 21.28 -0.91
N GLU A 163 -11.92 20.14 -1.57
CA GLU A 163 -11.84 18.82 -0.95
C GLU A 163 -10.39 18.36 -0.77
N SER A 164 -10.13 17.67 0.33
CA SER A 164 -8.86 16.98 0.61
C SER A 164 -9.06 15.46 0.59
N LEU A 165 -8.15 14.75 -0.07
CA LEU A 165 -8.05 13.30 -0.06
C LEU A 165 -6.85 12.89 0.82
N PRO A 166 -7.06 12.45 2.06
CA PRO A 166 -5.98 11.96 2.90
C PRO A 166 -5.40 10.66 2.33
N PHE A 167 -4.09 10.48 2.44
CA PHE A 167 -3.42 9.28 2.00
C PHE A 167 -2.33 8.80 2.96
N PHE A 168 -2.06 7.50 2.91
CA PHE A 168 -0.81 6.91 3.36
C PHE A 168 -0.23 6.01 2.26
N ALA A 169 1.08 5.79 2.29
CA ALA A 169 1.76 4.80 1.45
C ALA A 169 2.92 4.17 2.25
N GLN A 170 3.02 2.85 2.23
CA GLN A 170 4.05 2.12 2.96
C GLN A 170 5.08 1.50 2.02
N PHE A 171 6.35 1.64 2.38
CA PHE A 171 7.51 1.22 1.61
C PHE A 171 8.38 0.28 2.45
N PRO A 172 9.18 -0.60 1.84
CA PRO A 172 10.30 -1.21 2.55
C PRO A 172 11.25 -0.11 3.04
N ALA A 173 11.73 -0.22 4.27
CA ALA A 173 12.65 0.78 4.82
C ALA A 173 13.99 0.76 4.05
N PRO A 174 14.51 1.93 3.67
CA PRO A 174 15.92 2.06 3.32
C PRO A 174 16.82 1.66 4.50
N PRO A 175 18.12 1.40 4.30
CA PRO A 175 19.06 1.10 5.38
C PRO A 175 18.95 2.10 6.55
N GLU A 176 19.23 1.65 7.78
CA GLU A 176 19.09 2.47 9.00
C GLU A 176 19.85 3.82 8.93
N GLY A 177 20.98 3.88 8.21
CA GLY A 177 21.74 5.11 8.01
C GLY A 177 21.12 6.11 7.01
N THR A 178 20.10 5.70 6.25
CA THR A 178 19.42 6.56 5.28
C THR A 178 18.31 7.34 5.97
N THR A 179 18.55 8.64 6.11
CA THR A 179 17.60 9.62 6.68
C THR A 179 16.99 10.56 5.64
N LYS A 180 17.46 10.53 4.39
CA LYS A 180 16.95 11.37 3.30
C LYS A 180 16.70 10.53 2.06
N VAL A 181 15.52 10.70 1.47
CA VAL A 181 15.11 10.07 0.21
C VAL A 181 14.32 11.08 -0.61
N ASP A 182 14.25 10.85 -1.91
CA ASP A 182 13.43 11.65 -2.80
C ASP A 182 12.08 10.96 -3.04
N LEU A 183 10.99 11.66 -2.73
CA LEU A 183 9.63 11.23 -3.03
C LEU A 183 9.30 11.55 -4.49
N GLN A 184 8.81 10.54 -5.22
CA GLN A 184 8.32 10.67 -6.58
C GLN A 184 6.89 10.19 -6.68
N PHE A 185 6.02 11.01 -7.29
CA PHE A 185 4.63 10.67 -7.56
C PHE A 185 4.16 11.32 -8.86
N PRO A 186 3.39 10.62 -9.73
CA PRO A 186 2.97 11.17 -11.01
C PRO A 186 2.18 12.47 -10.88
N GLY A 187 2.57 13.49 -11.65
CA GLY A 187 1.95 14.81 -11.62
C GLY A 187 2.51 15.73 -10.53
N PHE A 188 3.52 15.33 -9.77
CA PHE A 188 4.18 16.17 -8.76
C PHE A 188 5.68 16.25 -9.01
N PRO A 189 6.34 17.36 -8.60
CA PRO A 189 7.79 17.47 -8.65
C PRO A 189 8.45 16.46 -7.71
N ASN A 190 9.70 16.10 -8.02
CA ASN A 190 10.54 15.33 -7.11
C ASN A 190 10.77 16.11 -5.81
N ALA A 191 10.60 15.46 -4.66
CA ALA A 191 10.66 16.13 -3.36
C ALA A 191 11.63 15.43 -2.40
N PRO A 192 12.75 16.06 -2.02
CA PRO A 192 13.61 15.53 -0.98
C PRO A 192 12.88 15.59 0.37
N ILE A 193 12.76 14.45 1.03
CA ILE A 193 12.07 14.29 2.32
C ILE A 193 12.99 13.62 3.35
N GLU A 194 12.81 13.99 4.62
CA GLU A 194 13.54 13.41 5.74
C GLU A 194 12.70 12.31 6.39
N ILE A 195 13.33 11.16 6.63
CA ILE A 195 12.73 10.04 7.36
C ILE A 195 12.97 10.29 8.84
N SER A 196 11.88 10.35 9.61
CA SER A 196 11.91 10.43 11.08
C SER A 196 12.05 9.05 11.71
#